data_AF-A0A1F9XKK5-F1
#
_entry.id   AF-A0A1F9XKK5-F1
#
_cell.length_a   1.000
_cell.length_b   1.000
_cell.length_c   1.000
_cell.angle_alpha   90.00
_cell.angle_beta   90.00
_cell.angle_gamma   90.00
#
_symmetry.space_group_name_H-M   'P 1'
#
loop_
_entity.id
_entity.type
_entity.pdbx_description
1 polymer ?
#
loop_
_entity_poly.entity_id
_entity_poly.type
_entity_poly.pdbx_seq_one_letter_code
_entity_poly.pdbx_strand_id
1 'polypeptide(L)' 'MIKNSAKLEKFNNKLIKNERISHKQAMALYDSMLKEATDLGVITSKNIMDGIEVDVRIARALNKLPGKLKH' A
#
# COMPACT_ATOMS: atom_id res chain seq x y z
N MET A 1 16.65 -6.59 14.48
CA MET A 1 17.19 -7.57 13.50
C MET A 1 16.28 -8.80 13.48
N ILE A 2 15.66 -9.10 12.34
CA ILE A 2 14.77 -10.28 12.22
C ILE A 2 15.64 -11.54 12.17
N LYS A 3 15.42 -12.46 13.11
CA LYS A 3 16.24 -13.68 13.26
C LYS A 3 15.88 -14.79 12.26
N ASN A 4 14.66 -14.75 11.70
CA ASN A 4 14.19 -15.73 10.74
C ASN A 4 13.14 -15.08 9.80
N SER A 5 13.59 -14.62 8.64
CA SER A 5 12.76 -13.95 7.65
C SER A 5 11.68 -14.87 7.07
N ALA A 6 12.01 -16.14 6.77
CA ALA A 6 11.06 -17.09 6.19
C ALA A 6 9.87 -17.41 7.13
N LYS A 7 10.12 -17.53 8.43
CA LYS A 7 9.05 -17.74 9.42
C LYS A 7 8.16 -16.50 9.55
N LEU A 8 8.75 -15.31 9.51
CA LEU A 8 8.01 -14.05 9.54
C LEU A 8 7.14 -13.89 8.27
N GLU A 9 7.69 -14.17 7.11
CA GLU A 9 6.97 -14.12 5.84
C GLU A 9 5.79 -15.09 5.84
N LYS A 10 5.99 -16.34 6.28
CA LYS A 10 4.92 -17.34 6.39
C LYS A 10 3.82 -16.90 7.35
N PHE A 11 4.18 -16.25 8.46
CA PHE A 11 3.23 -15.69 9.41
C PHE A 11 2.41 -14.55 8.78
N ASN A 12 3.07 -13.58 8.15
CA ASN A 12 2.42 -12.45 7.49
C ASN A 12 1.47 -12.92 6.38
N ASN A 13 1.91 -13.87 5.55
CA ASN A 13 1.08 -14.44 4.49
C ASN A 13 -0.16 -15.15 5.05
N LYS A 14 -0.03 -15.84 6.19
CA LYS A 14 -1.17 -16.47 6.87
C LYS A 14 -2.11 -15.42 7.46
N LEU A 15 -1.57 -14.35 8.04
CA LEU A 15 -2.34 -13.24 8.59
C LEU A 15 -3.16 -12.55 7.49
N ILE A 16 -2.52 -12.13 6.39
CA ILE A 16 -3.16 -11.49 5.23
C ILE A 16 -4.25 -12.39 4.62
N LYS A 17 -4.01 -13.70 4.54
CA LYS A 17 -5.01 -14.64 4.00
C LYS A 17 -6.28 -14.72 4.87
N ASN A 18 -6.13 -14.54 6.18
CA ASN A 18 -7.22 -14.63 7.15
C ASN A 18 -7.89 -13.26 7.40
N GLU A 19 -7.14 -12.16 7.31
CA GLU A 19 -7.62 -10.79 7.46
C GLU A 19 -8.13 -10.24 6.11
N ARG A 20 -9.17 -10.88 5.58
CA ARG A 20 -9.90 -10.35 4.42
C ARG A 20 -10.89 -9.29 4.87
N ILE A 21 -10.44 -8.05 4.90
CA ILE A 21 -11.33 -6.89 5.04
C ILE A 21 -11.98 -6.57 3.68
N SER A 22 -13.24 -6.16 3.69
CA SER A 22 -13.89 -5.65 2.48
C SER A 22 -13.20 -4.37 2.02
N HIS A 23 -13.32 -4.04 0.73
CA HIS A 23 -12.80 -2.77 0.19
C HIS A 23 -13.31 -1.56 0.99
N LYS A 24 -14.57 -1.58 1.42
CA LYS A 24 -15.16 -0.52 2.25
C LYS A 24 -14.48 -0.38 3.61
N GLN A 25 -14.18 -1.50 4.26
CA GLN A 25 -13.47 -1.51 5.55
C GLN A 25 -12.02 -1.06 5.40
N ALA A 26 -11.35 -1.49 4.33
CA ALA A 26 -9.99 -1.03 4.00
C ALA A 26 -9.95 0.49 3.81
N MET A 27 -10.92 1.04 3.09
CA MET A 27 -11.02 2.49 2.87
C MET A 27 -11.24 3.25 4.18
N ALA A 28 -12.17 2.77 5.03
CA ALA A 28 -12.42 3.40 6.32
C ALA A 28 -11.19 3.38 7.25
N LEU A 29 -10.41 2.29 7.21
CA LEU A 29 -9.15 2.19 7.95
C LEU A 29 -8.11 3.18 7.40
N TYR A 30 -7.96 3.24 6.08
CA TYR A 30 -7.06 4.17 5.42
C TYR A 30 -7.39 5.62 5.77
N ASP A 31 -8.66 6.03 5.67
CA ASP A 31 -9.10 7.39 5.99
C ASP A 31 -8.79 7.76 7.45
N SER A 32 -8.99 6.80 8.38
CA SER A 32 -8.69 7.00 9.80
C SER A 32 -7.20 7.18 10.05
N MET A 33 -6.36 6.36 9.40
CA MET A 33 -4.89 6.46 9.49
C MET A 33 -4.37 7.77 8.88
N LEU A 34 -4.92 8.16 7.73
CA LEU A 34 -4.55 9.41 7.06
C LEU A 34 -4.91 10.63 7.92
N LYS A 35 -6.08 10.60 8.56
CA LYS A 35 -6.48 11.64 9.52
C LYS A 35 -5.49 11.75 10.68
N GLU A 36 -5.17 10.65 11.34
CA GLU A 36 -4.19 10.64 12.44
C GLU A 36 -2.82 11.15 11.99
N ALA A 37 -2.32 10.70 10.85
CA ALA A 37 -1.03 11.14 10.32
C ALA A 37 -1.02 12.64 9.98
N THR A 38 -2.17 13.20 9.57
CA THR A 38 -2.36 14.64 9.36
C THR A 38 -2.38 15.40 10.67
N ASP A 39 -3.13 14.90 11.66
CA ASP A 39 -3.24 15.50 13.00
C ASP A 39 -1.87 15.51 13.72
N LEU A 40 -1.03 14.50 13.48
CA LEU A 40 0.36 14.42 13.95
C LEU A 40 1.34 15.29 13.14
N GLY A 41 0.90 15.90 12.04
CA GLY A 41 1.72 16.75 11.17
C GLY A 41 2.76 15.99 10.34
N VAL A 42 2.69 14.66 10.28
CA VAL A 42 3.57 13.83 9.46
C VAL A 42 3.21 13.97 7.99
N ILE A 43 1.91 13.95 7.68
CA ILE A 43 1.38 14.28 6.35
C ILE A 43 0.81 15.69 6.39
N THR A 44 1.19 16.50 5.41
CA THR A 44 0.83 17.90 5.28
C THR A 44 0.52 18.18 3.80
N SER A 45 -0.13 19.31 3.52
CA SER A 45 -0.38 19.74 2.13
C SER A 45 0.88 19.88 1.29
N LYS A 46 2.05 20.07 1.91
CA LYS A 46 3.33 20.25 1.22
C LYS A 46 3.97 18.92 0.78
N ASN A 47 3.77 17.84 1.53
CA ASN A 47 4.39 16.53 1.29
C ASN A 47 3.37 15.42 0.96
N ILE A 48 2.09 15.75 0.79
CA ILE A 48 1.03 14.78 0.47
C ILE A 48 1.26 14.03 -0.85
N MET A 49 2.03 14.63 -1.76
CA MET A 49 2.39 14.04 -3.05
C MET A 49 3.74 13.33 -3.03
N ASP A 50 4.46 13.35 -1.91
CA ASP A 50 5.76 12.68 -1.79
C ASP A 50 5.56 11.18 -1.98
N GLY A 51 6.36 10.58 -2.87
CA GLY A 51 6.26 9.15 -3.21
C GLY A 51 5.22 8.83 -4.29
N ILE A 52 4.12 9.59 -4.42
CA ILE A 52 3.09 9.36 -5.46
C ILE A 52 3.68 9.54 -6.87
N GLU A 53 4.62 10.46 -7.06
CA GLU A 53 5.26 10.66 -8.36
C GLU A 53 5.96 9.39 -8.87
N VAL A 54 6.62 8.66 -7.97
CA VAL A 54 7.30 7.40 -8.31
C VAL A 54 6.28 6.33 -8.68
N ASP A 55 5.19 6.22 -7.92
CA ASP A 55 4.11 5.27 -8.19
C ASP A 55 3.41 5.56 -9.51
N VAL A 56 3.11 6.82 -9.80
CA VAL A 56 2.53 7.27 -11.08
C VAL A 56 3.50 6.98 -12.23
N ARG A 57 4.80 7.22 -12.04
CA ARG A 57 5.83 6.90 -13.05
C ARG A 57 5.89 5.39 -13.32
N ILE A 58 5.87 4.56 -12.28
CA ILE A 58 5.87 3.10 -12.41
C ILE A 58 4.59 2.61 -13.09
N ALA A 59 3.42 3.08 -12.66
CA ALA A 59 2.13 2.73 -13.27
C ALA A 59 2.09 3.12 -14.76
N ARG A 60 2.62 4.31 -15.11
CA ARG A 60 2.75 4.74 -16.52
C ARG A 60 3.70 3.83 -17.30
N ALA A 61 4.82 3.42 -16.72
CA ALA A 61 5.75 2.50 -17.38
C ALA A 61 5.09 1.12 -17.61
N LEU A 62 4.43 0.56 -16.60
CA LEU A 62 3.72 -0.71 -16.70
C LEU A 62 2.58 -0.67 -17.72
N ASN A 63 1.78 0.40 -17.72
CA ASN A 63 0.65 0.55 -18.65
C ASN A 63 1.07 0.92 -20.07
N LYS A 64 2.27 1.46 -20.27
CA LYS A 64 2.84 1.73 -21.62
C LYS A 64 3.59 0.53 -22.19
N LEU A 65 3.97 -0.44 -21.37
CA LEU A 65 4.49 -1.71 -21.87
C LEU A 65 3.30 -2.51 -22.43
N PRO A 66 3.33 -2.95 -23.70
CA PRO A 66 2.28 -3.81 -24.25
C PRO A 66 2.36 -5.17 -23.56
N GLY A 67 1.69 -5.30 -22.41
CA GLY A 67 1.42 -6.59 -21.80
C GLY A 67 0.53 -7.38 -22.76
N LYS A 68 0.98 -8.57 -23.18
CA LYS A 68 0.12 -9.52 -23.89
C LYS A 68 -1.13 -9.75 -23.06
N LEU A 69 -2.24 -9.13 -23.46
CA LEU A 69 -3.58 -9.49 -23.03
C LEU A 69 -3.78 -10.95 -23.48
N LYS A 70 -3.59 -11.89 -22.54
CA LYS A 70 -4.10 -13.24 -22.70
C LYS A 70 -5.61 -13.14 -22.48
N HIS A 71 -6.34 -13.07 -23.58
CA HIS A 71 -7.75 -13.46 -23.62
C HIS A 71 -7.87 -14.97 -23.41
#